data_AF-A0A1G4R6G4-F1
#
_entry.id   AF-A0A1G4R6G4-F1
#
_cell.length_a   1.000
_cell.length_b   1.000
_cell.length_c   1.000
_cell.angle_alpha   90.00
_cell.angle_beta   90.00
_cell.angle_gamma   90.00
#
_symmetry.space_group_name_H-M   'P 1'
#
loop_
_entity.id
_entity.type
_entity.pdbx_description
1 polymer ?
#
loop_
_entity_poly.entity_id
_entity_poly.type
_entity_poly.pdbx_seq_one_letter_code
_entity_poly.pdbx_strand_id
1 'polypeptide(L)'
;MQDGRRTGIVRVVDDFGRIVIPMEVRRVLNLDPNVKTEYFCDDERKAIMVYKYPEEECLFCSGKQQIIYFKKFYVCSPCIQSLPTLQVYIEGIERERANETNKEKITSRRKETLDRLRQAIKENPSASQKELAKILGFSEAWVSKLFRNQL
;
A
#
# COMPACT_ATOMS: atom_id res chain seq x y z
N MET A 1 24.39 -29.03 -26.34
CA MET A 1 23.17 -29.74 -25.91
C MET A 1 23.49 -30.40 -24.59
N GLN A 2 22.89 -29.97 -23.48
CA GLN A 2 23.18 -30.57 -22.16
C GLN A 2 22.53 -31.95 -22.10
N ASP A 3 23.36 -32.97 -21.91
CA ASP A 3 22.94 -34.35 -21.69
C ASP A 3 22.22 -34.43 -20.34
N GLY A 4 20.89 -34.47 -20.40
CA GLY A 4 20.06 -34.58 -19.20
C GLY A 4 20.21 -35.99 -18.63
N ARG A 5 20.63 -36.11 -17.35
CA ARG A 5 20.65 -37.38 -16.61
C ARG A 5 19.29 -38.09 -16.74
N ARG A 6 19.22 -39.15 -17.54
CA ARG A 6 18.07 -40.07 -17.62
C ARG A 6 18.29 -41.22 -16.65
N THR A 7 18.08 -40.99 -15.36
CA THR A 7 17.97 -42.08 -14.39
C THR A 7 16.53 -42.58 -14.40
N GLY A 8 16.26 -43.69 -15.09
CA GLY A 8 14.96 -44.36 -15.01
C GLY A 8 14.84 -45.11 -13.69
N ILE A 9 13.96 -44.68 -12.79
CA ILE A 9 13.63 -45.39 -11.55
C ILE A 9 12.19 -45.88 -11.69
N VAL A 10 11.99 -47.20 -11.68
CA VAL A 10 10.66 -47.81 -11.78
C VAL A 10 10.06 -47.93 -10.38
N ARG A 11 8.81 -47.50 -10.22
CA ARG A 11 8.02 -47.63 -8.99
C ARG A 11 6.62 -48.13 -9.34
N VAL A 12 6.06 -48.95 -8.45
CA VAL A 12 4.67 -49.40 -8.54
C VAL A 12 3.77 -48.27 -8.04
N VAL A 13 2.69 -48.01 -8.78
CA VAL A 13 1.61 -47.12 -8.35
C VAL A 13 0.87 -47.82 -7.22
N ASP A 14 0.60 -47.11 -6.12
CA ASP A 14 -0.12 -47.72 -5.01
C ASP A 14 -1.61 -47.97 -5.33
N ASP A 15 -2.30 -48.63 -4.40
CA ASP A 15 -3.72 -49.00 -4.56
C ASP A 15 -4.66 -47.79 -4.73
N PHE A 16 -4.19 -46.59 -4.41
CA PHE A 16 -4.94 -45.33 -4.52
C PHE A 16 -4.52 -44.49 -5.74
N GLY A 17 -3.64 -45.00 -6.60
CA GLY A 17 -3.19 -44.27 -7.79
C GLY A 17 -2.08 -43.24 -7.51
N ARG A 18 -1.46 -43.24 -6.32
CA ARG A 18 -0.40 -42.27 -5.97
C ARG A 18 0.96 -42.76 -6.46
N ILE A 19 1.73 -41.83 -7.02
CA ILE A 19 3.10 -42.08 -7.48
C ILE A 19 4.08 -41.60 -6.40
N VAL A 20 4.96 -42.48 -5.94
CA VAL A 20 6.01 -42.13 -4.98
C VAL A 20 7.22 -41.56 -5.71
N ILE A 21 7.46 -40.26 -5.56
CA ILE A 21 8.70 -39.61 -6.03
C ILE A 21 9.88 -40.06 -5.13
N PRO A 22 10.96 -40.64 -5.68
CA PRO A 22 12.14 -41.05 -4.91
C PRO A 22 12.79 -39.89 -4.14
N MET A 23 13.40 -40.18 -2.99
CA MET A 23 13.92 -39.15 -2.08
C MET A 23 15.05 -38.32 -2.70
N GLU A 24 15.84 -38.93 -3.58
CA GLU A 24 16.91 -38.27 -4.33
C GLU A 24 16.35 -37.17 -5.23
N VAL A 25 15.26 -37.48 -5.95
CA VAL A 25 14.57 -36.53 -6.82
C VAL A 25 13.93 -35.41 -5.99
N ARG A 26 13.31 -35.74 -4.84
CA ARG A 26 12.73 -34.74 -3.93
C ARG A 26 13.76 -33.73 -3.44
N ARG A 27 14.95 -34.18 -3.04
CA ARG A 27 16.04 -33.31 -2.57
C ARG A 27 16.55 -32.39 -3.68
N VAL A 28 16.73 -32.91 -4.90
CA VAL A 28 17.21 -32.10 -6.04
C VAL A 28 16.18 -31.06 -6.46
N LEU A 29 14.88 -31.38 -6.36
CA LEU A 29 13.79 -30.49 -6.79
C LEU A 29 13.16 -29.67 -5.64
N ASN A 30 13.67 -29.77 -4.42
CA ASN A 30 13.12 -29.13 -3.22
C ASN A 30 11.59 -29.38 -3.05
N LEU A 31 11.21 -30.65 -3.16
CA LEU A 31 9.85 -31.16 -2.95
C LEU A 31 9.70 -31.69 -1.52
N ASP A 32 9.79 -30.78 -0.56
CA ASP A 32 9.56 -31.04 0.86
C ASP A 32 8.11 -31.46 1.14
N PRO A 33 7.82 -32.08 2.30
CA PRO A 33 6.44 -32.36 2.69
C PRO A 33 5.55 -31.11 2.61
N ASN A 34 4.33 -31.27 2.11
CA ASN A 34 3.33 -30.21 1.90
C ASN A 34 3.61 -29.21 0.76
N VAL A 35 4.69 -29.38 -0.01
CA VAL A 35 4.89 -28.59 -1.24
C VAL A 35 3.83 -28.96 -2.28
N LYS A 36 3.16 -27.94 -2.82
CA LYS A 36 2.21 -28.12 -3.93
C LYS A 36 2.94 -28.45 -5.23
N THR A 37 2.36 -29.34 -6.02
CA THR A 37 2.87 -29.74 -7.33
C THR A 37 1.78 -29.60 -8.38
N GLU A 38 2.17 -29.21 -9.58
CA GLU A 38 1.31 -29.10 -10.75
C GLU A 38 1.60 -30.26 -11.69
N TYR A 39 0.54 -30.93 -12.16
CA TYR A 39 0.61 -32.08 -13.05
C TYR A 39 0.14 -31.70 -14.45
N PHE A 40 0.95 -32.04 -15.45
CA PHE A 40 0.62 -31.88 -16.85
C PHE A 40 0.60 -33.26 -17.52
N CYS A 41 -0.46 -33.54 -18.26
CA CYS A 41 -0.61 -34.80 -19.00
C CYS A 41 -0.23 -34.59 -20.47
N ASP A 42 0.55 -35.52 -21.01
CA ASP A 42 0.88 -35.62 -22.44
C ASP A 42 0.30 -36.95 -22.96
N ASP A 43 -0.85 -36.86 -23.63
CA ASP A 43 -1.61 -38.03 -24.10
C ASP A 43 -0.88 -38.77 -25.23
N GLU A 44 -0.14 -38.05 -26.09
CA GLU A 44 0.60 -38.65 -27.21
C GLU A 44 1.74 -39.52 -26.70
N ARG A 45 2.50 -39.00 -25.73
CA ARG A 45 3.64 -39.72 -25.13
C ARG A 45 3.25 -40.63 -23.98
N LYS A 46 1.97 -40.63 -23.58
CA LYS A 46 1.45 -41.30 -22.38
C LYS A 46 2.30 -40.99 -21.14
N ALA A 47 2.60 -39.71 -20.96
CA ALA A 47 3.52 -39.22 -19.94
C ALA A 47 2.85 -38.19 -19.04
N ILE A 48 3.36 -38.08 -17.81
CA ILE A 48 2.98 -37.05 -16.86
C ILE A 48 4.23 -36.25 -16.53
N MET A 49 4.12 -34.93 -16.60
CA MET A 49 5.15 -33.99 -16.14
C MET A 49 4.70 -33.34 -14.84
N VAL A 50 5.61 -33.23 -13.87
CA VAL A 50 5.31 -32.67 -12.56
C VAL A 50 6.22 -31.48 -12.30
N TYR A 51 5.63 -30.32 -12.00
CA TYR A 51 6.33 -29.10 -11.62
C TYR A 51 6.05 -28.76 -10.17
N LYS A 52 6.99 -28.08 -9.50
CA LYS A 52 6.69 -27.41 -8.24
C LYS A 52 5.71 -26.28 -8.52
N TYR A 53 4.56 -26.28 -7.86
CA TYR A 53 3.56 -25.24 -8.05
C TYR A 53 4.11 -23.92 -7.47
N PRO A 54 4.13 -22.83 -8.24
CA PRO A 54 4.60 -21.54 -7.75
C PRO A 54 3.59 -21.03 -6.71
N GLU A 55 4.03 -20.93 -5.46
CA GLU A 55 3.22 -20.28 -4.44
C GLU A 55 3.23 -18.77 -4.67
N GLU A 56 2.05 -18.19 -4.88
CA GLU A 56 1.83 -16.75 -4.77
C GLU A 56 1.82 -16.38 -3.28
N GLU A 57 3.01 -16.42 -2.68
CA GLU A 57 3.24 -16.11 -1.27
C GLU A 57 4.39 -15.13 -1.13
N CYS A 58 4.28 -14.20 -0.18
CA CYS A 58 5.37 -13.29 0.11
C CYS A 58 6.64 -14.07 0.52
N LEU A 59 7.76 -13.79 -0.14
CA LEU A 59 9.07 -14.38 0.14
C LEU A 59 9.49 -14.25 1.62
N PHE A 60 9.06 -13.19 2.30
CA PHE A 60 9.53 -12.87 3.66
C PHE A 60 8.62 -13.40 4.77
N CYS A 61 7.30 -13.40 4.56
CA CYS A 61 6.33 -13.72 5.62
C CYS A 61 5.34 -14.81 5.24
N SER A 62 5.44 -15.39 4.03
CA SER A 62 4.48 -16.34 3.46
C SER A 62 3.02 -15.83 3.41
N GLY A 63 2.82 -14.52 3.59
CA GLY A 63 1.50 -13.89 3.51
C GLY A 63 1.00 -13.80 2.08
N LYS A 64 -0.33 -13.89 1.91
CA LYS A 64 -1.02 -13.87 0.60
C LYS A 64 -1.70 -12.55 0.25
N GLN A 65 -1.68 -11.60 1.17
CA GLN A 65 -2.38 -10.34 1.01
C GLN A 65 -1.52 -9.34 0.24
N GLN A 66 -2.09 -8.70 -0.78
CA GLN A 66 -1.46 -7.60 -1.53
C GLN A 66 -0.05 -7.95 -2.03
N ILE A 67 0.08 -9.12 -2.66
CA ILE A 67 1.34 -9.59 -3.23
C ILE A 67 1.65 -8.84 -4.53
N ILE A 68 2.92 -8.47 -4.67
CA ILE A 68 3.50 -7.85 -5.86
C ILE A 68 4.62 -8.76 -6.36
N TYR A 69 4.64 -9.04 -7.67
CA TYR A 69 5.74 -9.78 -8.31
C TYR A 69 6.88 -8.82 -8.69
N PHE A 70 8.08 -9.09 -8.19
CA PHE A 70 9.28 -8.31 -8.44
C PHE A 70 10.51 -9.20 -8.59
N LYS A 71 11.22 -9.08 -9.72
CA LYS A 71 12.47 -9.82 -10.01
C LYS A 71 12.41 -11.32 -9.65
N LYS A 72 11.31 -11.99 -10.02
CA LYS A 72 11.04 -13.42 -9.76
C LYS A 72 10.56 -13.78 -8.36
N PHE A 73 10.35 -12.82 -7.49
CA PHE A 73 9.84 -13.04 -6.15
C PHE A 73 8.49 -12.37 -5.97
N TYR A 74 7.63 -13.01 -5.19
CA TYR A 74 6.41 -12.42 -4.69
C TYR A 74 6.70 -11.74 -3.36
N VAL A 75 6.30 -10.49 -3.19
CA VAL A 75 6.50 -9.70 -1.97
C VAL A 75 5.21 -8.97 -1.63
N CYS A 76 4.71 -9.10 -0.39
CA CYS A 76 3.50 -8.41 0.02
C CYS A 76 3.76 -6.94 0.39
N SER A 77 2.75 -6.09 0.19
CA SER A 77 2.80 -4.67 0.56
C SER A 77 3.25 -4.42 2.01
N PRO A 78 2.78 -5.17 3.03
CA PRO A 78 3.27 -5.02 4.40
C PRO A 78 4.78 -5.19 4.54
N CYS A 79 5.38 -6.20 3.89
CA CYS A 79 6.82 -6.40 3.92
C CYS A 79 7.58 -5.27 3.22
N ILE A 80 7.05 -4.76 2.11
CA ILE A 80 7.64 -3.59 1.43
C ILE A 80 7.61 -2.37 2.35
N GLN A 81 6.47 -2.09 2.97
CA GLN A 81 6.30 -0.94 3.85
C GLN A 81 7.15 -1.02 5.12
N SER A 82 7.42 -2.23 5.62
CA SER A 82 8.31 -2.42 6.77
C SER A 82 9.79 -2.09 6.51
N LEU A 83 10.17 -1.80 5.26
CA LEU A 83 11.56 -1.44 4.94
C LEU A 83 11.91 -0.09 5.60
N PRO A 84 12.95 -0.02 6.45
CA PRO A 84 13.25 1.17 7.23
C PRO A 84 13.41 2.44 6.39
N THR A 85 14.07 2.34 5.23
CA THR A 85 14.27 3.48 4.32
C THR A 85 12.96 3.99 3.73
N LEU A 86 12.01 3.10 3.43
CA LEU A 86 10.70 3.50 2.93
C LEU A 86 9.86 4.14 4.03
N GLN A 87 9.97 3.66 5.27
CA GLN A 87 9.26 4.23 6.41
C GLN A 87 9.61 5.72 6.61
N VAL A 88 10.91 6.06 6.57
CA VAL A 88 11.37 7.46 6.66
C VAL A 88 10.82 8.33 5.53
N TYR A 89 10.75 7.79 4.31
CA TYR A 89 10.21 8.51 3.15
C TYR A 89 8.69 8.72 3.27
N ILE A 90 7.95 7.68 3.68
CA ILE A 90 6.50 7.74 3.89
C ILE A 90 6.16 8.78 4.98
N GLU A 91 6.88 8.76 6.10
CA GLU A 91 6.72 9.74 7.18
C GLU A 91 7.00 11.19 6.73
N GLY A 92 7.88 11.38 5.74
CA GLY A 92 8.12 12.68 5.11
C GLY A 92 6.89 13.14 4.31
N ILE A 93 6.38 12.29 3.43
CA ILE A 93 5.20 12.59 2.60
C ILE A 93 3.96 12.86 3.47
N GLU A 94 3.74 12.07 4.51
CA GLU A 94 2.59 12.24 5.40
C GLU A 94 2.63 13.58 6.14
N ARG A 95 3.83 14.03 6.57
CA ARG A 95 4.01 15.36 7.16
C ARG A 95 3.72 16.48 6.17
N GLU A 96 4.16 16.34 4.91
CA GLU A 96 3.87 17.31 3.85
C GLU A 96 2.36 17.42 3.60
N ARG A 97 1.67 16.29 3.41
CA ARG A 97 0.22 16.24 3.23
C ARG A 97 -0.56 16.83 4.41
N ALA A 98 -0.12 16.55 5.64
CA ALA A 98 -0.73 17.10 6.84
C ALA A 98 -0.56 18.64 6.91
N ASN A 99 0.61 19.14 6.53
CA ASN A 99 0.90 20.58 6.49
C ASN A 99 0.06 21.29 5.41
N GLU A 100 -0.09 20.70 4.23
CA GLU A 100 -0.96 21.23 3.17
C GLU A 100 -2.42 21.30 3.63
N THR A 101 -2.93 20.21 4.20
CA THR A 101 -4.30 20.16 4.73
C THR A 101 -4.53 21.22 5.82
N ASN A 102 -3.57 21.43 6.72
CA ASN A 102 -3.65 22.47 7.74
C ASN A 102 -3.60 23.88 7.15
N LYS A 103 -2.73 24.10 6.16
CA LYS A 103 -2.62 25.39 5.45
C LYS A 103 -3.93 25.73 4.74
N GLU A 104 -4.55 24.77 4.05
CA GLU A 104 -5.86 24.92 3.41
C GLU A 104 -6.99 25.21 4.41
N LYS A 105 -7.01 24.53 5.56
CA LYS A 105 -7.99 24.83 6.63
C LYS A 105 -7.81 26.23 7.21
N ILE A 106 -6.57 26.68 7.40
CA ILE A 106 -6.27 28.02 7.93
C ILE A 106 -6.65 29.10 6.90
N THR A 107 -6.34 28.91 5.62
CA THR A 107 -6.71 29.86 4.56
C THR A 107 -8.23 29.93 4.38
N SER A 108 -8.92 28.78 4.39
CA SER A 108 -10.39 28.68 4.38
C SER A 108 -11.03 29.46 5.53
N ARG A 109 -10.63 29.18 6.77
CA ARG A 109 -11.19 29.84 7.97
C ARG A 109 -10.91 31.35 7.97
N ARG A 110 -9.74 31.79 7.49
CA ARG A 110 -9.42 33.21 7.33
C ARG A 110 -10.32 33.90 6.30
N LYS A 111 -10.63 33.22 5.19
CA LYS A 111 -11.54 33.73 4.14
C LYS A 111 -12.96 33.92 4.70
N GLU A 112 -13.52 32.90 5.33
CA GLU A 112 -14.84 32.97 5.98
C GLU A 112 -14.92 34.14 6.98
N THR A 113 -13.85 34.30 7.75
CA THR A 113 -13.75 35.34 8.78
C THR A 113 -13.73 36.76 8.18
N LEU A 114 -13.05 36.94 7.04
CA LEU A 114 -13.05 38.20 6.29
C LEU A 114 -14.43 38.50 5.67
N ASP A 115 -15.10 37.48 5.15
CA ASP A 115 -16.43 37.64 4.55
C ASP A 115 -17.46 38.09 5.60
N ARG A 116 -17.39 37.55 6.83
CA ARG A 116 -18.23 38.00 7.95
C ARG A 116 -17.99 39.46 8.32
N LEU A 117 -16.73 39.93 8.29
CA LEU A 117 -16.41 41.33 8.56
C LEU A 117 -16.98 42.25 7.47
N ARG A 118 -16.79 41.89 6.19
CA ARG A 118 -17.33 42.65 5.05
C ARG A 118 -18.84 42.78 5.12
N GLN A 119 -19.53 41.71 5.49
CA GLN A 119 -20.98 41.72 5.66
C GLN A 119 -21.42 42.68 6.77
N ALA A 120 -20.75 42.66 7.93
CA ALA A 120 -21.08 43.55 9.04
C ALA A 120 -20.85 45.03 8.72
N ILE A 121 -19.81 45.36 7.94
CA ILE A 121 -19.57 46.73 7.45
C ILE A 121 -20.69 47.18 6.53
N LYS A 122 -21.16 46.30 5.64
CA LYS A 122 -22.25 46.60 4.70
C LYS A 122 -23.59 46.84 5.41
N GLU A 123 -23.88 46.03 6.43
CA GLU A 123 -25.10 46.15 7.23
C GLU A 123 -25.08 47.34 8.20
N ASN A 124 -23.88 47.78 8.60
CA ASN A 124 -23.69 48.87 9.56
C ASN A 124 -22.68 49.91 9.04
N PRO A 125 -23.05 50.75 8.05
CA PRO A 125 -22.12 51.64 7.36
C PRO A 125 -21.48 52.71 8.26
N SER A 126 -22.14 53.06 9.36
CA SER A 126 -21.69 54.09 10.32
C SER A 126 -21.12 53.51 11.62
N ALA A 127 -21.04 52.18 11.76
CA ALA A 127 -20.52 51.56 12.97
C ALA A 127 -19.00 51.73 13.08
N SER A 128 -18.54 52.12 14.27
CA SER A 128 -17.13 52.18 14.61
C SER A 128 -16.49 50.78 14.68
N GLN A 129 -15.17 50.70 14.59
CA GLN A 129 -14.43 49.43 14.71
C GLN A 129 -14.73 48.69 16.03
N LYS A 130 -14.99 49.45 17.11
CA LYS A 130 -15.37 48.94 18.43
C LYS A 130 -16.77 48.33 18.44
N GLU A 131 -17.72 48.94 17.74
CA GLU A 131 -19.09 48.42 17.60
C GLU A 131 -19.11 47.17 16.71
N LEU A 132 -18.38 47.18 15.59
CA LEU A 132 -18.22 46.01 14.72
C LEU A 132 -17.56 44.84 15.46
N ALA A 133 -16.56 45.11 16.30
CA ALA A 133 -15.93 44.10 17.16
C ALA A 133 -16.95 43.47 18.13
N LYS A 134 -17.81 44.28 18.75
CA LYS A 134 -18.86 43.82 19.66
C LYS A 134 -19.93 42.98 18.94
N ILE A 135 -20.34 43.39 17.74
CA ILE A 135 -21.33 42.68 16.91
C ILE A 135 -20.81 41.33 16.45
N LEU A 136 -19.53 41.27 16.04
CA LEU A 136 -18.92 40.05 15.50
C LEU A 136 -18.31 39.15 16.59
N GLY A 137 -18.26 39.60 17.85
CA GLY A 137 -17.63 38.87 18.96
C GLY A 137 -16.10 38.79 18.84
N PHE A 138 -15.47 39.76 18.16
CA PHE A 138 -14.02 39.85 18.00
C PHE A 138 -13.41 40.91 18.92
N SER A 139 -12.07 40.89 19.06
CA SER A 139 -11.37 41.97 19.76
C SER A 139 -11.19 43.18 18.85
N GLU A 140 -11.26 44.38 19.44
CA GLU A 140 -11.10 45.66 18.73
C GLU A 140 -9.73 45.76 18.02
N ALA A 141 -8.66 45.28 18.68
CA ALA A 141 -7.33 45.22 18.09
C ALA A 141 -7.25 44.32 16.84
N TRP A 142 -8.02 43.23 16.82
CA TRP A 142 -8.07 42.30 15.70
C TRP A 142 -8.88 42.86 14.53
N VAL A 143 -10.00 43.54 14.79
CA VAL A 143 -10.76 44.28 13.77
C VAL A 143 -9.87 45.38 13.16
N SER A 144 -9.19 46.18 13.99
CA SER A 144 -8.21 47.17 13.53
C SER A 144 -7.09 46.57 12.66
N LYS A 145 -6.61 45.37 12.99
CA LYS A 145 -5.60 44.66 12.19
C LYS A 145 -6.13 44.18 10.84
N LEU A 146 -7.42 43.84 10.74
CA LEU A 146 -8.04 43.48 9.47
C LEU A 146 -8.24 44.68 8.56
N PHE A 147 -8.70 45.82 9.11
CA PHE A 147 -8.82 47.06 8.36
C PHE A 147 -7.46 47.52 7.80
N ARG A 148 -6.36 47.39 8.57
CA ARG A 148 -5.00 47.73 8.14
C ARG A 148 -4.40 46.85 7.03
N ASN A 149 -4.94 45.66 6.79
CA ASN A 149 -4.42 44.72 5.78
C ASN A 149 -5.33 44.63 4.53
N GLN A 150 -6.40 45.43 4.44
CA GLN A 150 -7.41 45.41 3.37
C GLN A 150 -7.69 46.79 2.76
N LEU A 151 -7.09 47.87 3.31
CA LEU A 151 -7.10 49.24 2.78
C LEU A 151 -5.66 49.71 2.54
#